data_AF-A0A1X2LG00-F1
#
_entry.id   AF-A0A1X2LG00-F1
#
_cell.length_a   1.000
_cell.length_b   1.000
_cell.length_c   1.000
_cell.angle_alpha   90.00
_cell.angle_beta   90.00
_cell.angle_gamma   90.00
#
_symmetry.space_group_name_H-M   'P 1'
#
loop_
_entity.id
_entity.type
_entity.pdbx_description
1 polymer ?
#
loop_
_entity_poly.entity_id
_entity_poly.type
_entity_poly.pdbx_seq_one_letter_code
_entity_poly.pdbx_strand_id
1 'polypeptide(L)'
;MIVKPGANEVSNALAAATYIPFPWQAIMQLLTDQLVMLGLIGKYLLMAIKLSFEALKDMVLSLLSLQFGLFIEALEAFVTVQTAIAMLLFLGLPIALIAFPVFVAFEVVLWISFNVLEWIVGGGALLTGPLLGALGAAVVPGVAGLA
;
A
#
# COMPACT_ATOMS: atom_id res chain seq x y z
N MET A 1 38.08 -32.12 -21.69
CA MET A 1 37.54 -31.31 -20.58
C MET A 1 36.27 -31.98 -20.09
N ILE A 2 36.30 -32.60 -18.92
CA ILE A 2 35.09 -33.12 -18.28
C ILE A 2 34.43 -31.90 -17.64
N VAL A 3 33.34 -31.42 -18.24
CA VAL A 3 32.56 -30.33 -17.66
C VAL A 3 31.93 -30.87 -16.38
N LYS A 4 32.24 -30.25 -15.24
CA LYS A 4 31.74 -30.67 -13.94
C LYS A 4 30.20 -30.61 -13.97
N PRO A 5 29.48 -31.72 -13.74
CA PRO A 5 28.03 -31.68 -13.63
C PRO A 5 27.65 -30.67 -12.54
N GLY A 6 26.85 -29.67 -12.89
CA GLY A 6 26.44 -28.60 -11.98
C GLY A 6 26.76 -27.19 -12.47
N ALA A 7 27.88 -26.94 -13.17
CA ALA A 7 28.22 -25.56 -13.61
C ALA A 7 27.22 -25.01 -14.65
N ASN A 8 26.77 -25.88 -15.57
CA ASN A 8 25.80 -25.51 -16.60
C ASN A 8 24.37 -25.37 -16.05
N GLU A 9 24.04 -26.11 -14.99
CA GLU A 9 22.72 -26.05 -14.33
C GLU A 9 22.60 -24.79 -13.47
N VAL A 10 23.67 -24.40 -12.76
CA VAL A 10 23.80 -23.11 -12.05
C VAL A 10 23.63 -21.93 -12.98
N SER A 11 24.32 -21.96 -14.11
CA SER A 11 24.28 -20.87 -15.11
C SER A 11 22.92 -20.77 -15.78
N ASN A 12 22.29 -21.89 -16.15
CA ASN A 12 20.97 -21.90 -16.76
C ASN A 12 19.85 -21.49 -15.81
N ALA A 13 19.97 -21.85 -14.54
CA ALA A 13 19.03 -21.45 -13.49
C ALA A 13 19.16 -19.98 -13.10
N LEU A 14 20.38 -19.47 -12.98
CA LEU A 14 20.62 -18.05 -12.77
C LEU A 14 20.13 -17.23 -13.97
N ALA A 15 20.37 -17.70 -15.19
CA ALA A 15 19.80 -17.11 -16.40
C ALA A 15 18.27 -17.15 -16.36
N ALA A 16 17.64 -18.28 -16.02
CA ALA A 16 16.19 -18.42 -15.90
C ALA A 16 15.59 -17.50 -14.82
N ALA A 17 16.25 -17.35 -13.67
CA ALA A 17 15.85 -16.44 -12.60
C ALA A 17 16.02 -14.96 -13.00
N THR A 18 16.96 -14.65 -13.88
CA THR A 18 17.15 -13.30 -14.46
C THR A 18 15.99 -12.91 -15.39
N TYR A 19 15.23 -13.88 -15.90
CA TYR A 19 14.05 -13.64 -16.75
C TYR A 19 12.73 -13.52 -15.98
N ILE A 20 12.71 -13.70 -14.66
CA ILE A 20 11.49 -13.55 -13.87
C ILE A 20 11.29 -12.05 -13.62
N PRO A 21 10.33 -11.39 -14.29
CA PRO A 21 10.14 -9.96 -14.12
C PRO A 21 9.60 -9.68 -12.72
N PHE A 22 10.27 -8.76 -12.03
CA PHE A 22 9.79 -8.24 -10.75
C PHE A 22 8.40 -7.59 -10.95
N PRO A 23 7.48 -7.65 -9.96
CA PRO A 23 6.08 -7.24 -10.14
C PRO A 23 5.93 -5.72 -10.04
N TRP A 24 6.74 -4.96 -10.80
CA TRP A 24 6.74 -3.50 -10.74
C TRP A 24 5.39 -2.91 -11.11
N GLN A 25 4.69 -3.48 -12.08
CA GLN A 25 3.37 -3.00 -12.47
C GLN A 25 2.36 -3.11 -11.34
N ALA A 26 2.38 -4.20 -10.57
CA ALA A 26 1.49 -4.39 -9.41
C ALA A 26 1.82 -3.39 -8.30
N ILE A 27 3.10 -3.17 -8.00
CA ILE A 27 3.53 -2.19 -6.99
C ILE A 27 3.19 -0.76 -7.42
N MET A 28 3.37 -0.42 -8.70
CA MET A 28 3.00 0.88 -9.24
C MET A 28 1.48 1.11 -9.18
N GLN A 29 0.68 0.08 -9.46
CA GLN A 29 -0.77 0.16 -9.30
C GLN A 29 -1.16 0.40 -7.83
N LEU A 30 -0.55 -0.32 -6.90
CA LEU A 30 -0.76 -0.10 -5.46
C LEU A 30 -0.39 1.33 -5.04
N LEU A 31 0.69 1.90 -5.58
CA LEU A 31 1.08 3.30 -5.34
C LEU A 31 0.02 4.27 -5.87
N THR A 32 -0.50 4.03 -7.07
CA THR A 32 -1.57 4.83 -7.65
C THR A 32 -2.85 4.76 -6.81
N ASP A 33 -3.27 3.57 -6.42
CA ASP A 33 -4.47 3.36 -5.61
C ASP A 33 -4.34 4.02 -4.24
N GLN A 34 -3.14 3.96 -3.64
CA GLN A 34 -2.84 4.63 -2.39
C GLN A 34 -2.94 6.15 -2.49
N LEU A 35 -2.42 6.74 -3.57
CA LEU A 35 -2.54 8.19 -3.80
C LEU A 35 -4.00 8.62 -3.98
N VAL A 36 -4.80 7.81 -4.69
CA VAL A 36 -6.24 8.05 -4.85
C VAL A 36 -6.95 8.00 -3.50
N MET A 37 -6.68 6.97 -2.69
CA MET A 37 -7.23 6.83 -1.33
C MET A 37 -6.90 8.03 -0.45
N LEU A 38 -5.64 8.47 -0.41
CA LEU A 38 -5.23 9.65 0.36
C LEU A 38 -5.91 10.93 -0.14
N GLY A 39 -6.06 11.07 -1.46
CA GLY A 39 -6.80 12.18 -2.07
C GLY A 39 -8.27 12.19 -1.66
N LEU A 40 -8.93 11.03 -1.62
CA LEU A 40 -10.31 10.89 -1.16
C LEU A 40 -10.44 11.26 0.32
N ILE A 41 -9.54 10.77 1.18
CA ILE A 41 -9.53 11.13 2.60
C ILE A 41 -9.43 12.65 2.75
N GLY A 42 -8.49 13.31 2.05
CA GLY A 42 -8.36 14.76 2.07
C GLY A 42 -9.62 15.49 1.60
N LYS A 43 -10.24 15.02 0.52
CA LYS A 43 -11.50 15.59 0.00
C LYS A 43 -12.64 15.49 1.02
N TYR A 44 -12.83 14.32 1.64
CA TYR A 44 -13.87 14.12 2.66
C TYR A 44 -13.61 14.95 3.91
N LEU A 45 -12.35 15.12 4.30
CA LEU A 45 -11.97 15.94 5.44
C LEU A 45 -12.30 17.42 5.21
N LEU A 46 -11.98 17.94 4.03
CA LEU A 46 -12.34 19.31 3.62
C LEU A 46 -13.86 19.51 3.57
N MET A 47 -14.59 18.52 3.05
CA MET A 47 -16.06 18.55 3.02
C MET A 47 -16.64 18.58 4.44
N ALA A 48 -16.15 17.74 5.33
CA ALA A 48 -16.60 17.69 6.72
C ALA A 48 -16.28 18.99 7.47
N ILE A 49 -15.13 19.61 7.24
CA ILE A 49 -14.81 20.93 7.80
C ILE A 49 -15.84 21.98 7.35
N LYS A 50 -16.19 22.03 6.06
CA LYS A 50 -17.20 22.96 5.56
C LYS A 50 -18.57 22.75 6.21
N LEU A 51 -19.02 21.49 6.27
CA LEU A 51 -20.27 21.13 6.94
C LEU A 51 -20.27 21.51 8.44
N SER A 52 -19.11 21.43 9.09
CA SER A 52 -18.97 21.86 10.49
C SER A 52 -19.22 23.36 10.65
N PHE A 53 -18.69 24.18 9.74
CA PHE A 53 -18.94 25.63 9.74
C PHE A 53 -20.40 25.97 9.42
N GLU A 54 -21.02 25.25 8.48
CA GLU A 54 -22.44 25.42 8.15
C GLU A 54 -23.34 25.08 9.35
N ALA A 55 -23.11 23.93 9.99
CA ALA A 55 -23.86 23.52 11.18
C ALA A 55 -23.67 24.52 12.33
N LEU A 56 -22.45 25.01 12.56
CA LEU A 56 -22.17 26.04 13.56
C LEU A 56 -22.92 27.34 13.25
N LYS A 57 -22.93 27.78 12.00
CA LYS A 57 -23.67 28.96 11.55
C LYS A 57 -25.17 28.79 11.84
N ASP A 58 -25.73 27.63 11.51
CA ASP A 58 -27.14 27.34 11.68
C ASP A 58 -27.54 27.23 13.17
N MET A 59 -26.66 26.70 14.02
CA MET A 59 -26.83 26.75 15.48
C MET A 59 -26.91 28.19 15.97
N VAL A 60 -25.99 29.06 15.55
CA VAL A 60 -25.97 30.48 15.97
C VAL A 60 -27.23 31.20 15.51
N LEU A 61 -27.63 31.02 14.24
CA LEU A 61 -28.84 31.65 13.70
C LEU A 61 -30.11 31.17 14.43
N SER A 62 -30.18 29.88 14.77
CA SER A 62 -31.30 29.29 15.50
C SER A 62 -31.39 29.82 16.94
N LEU A 63 -30.26 30.06 17.60
CA LEU A 63 -30.24 30.71 18.91
C LEU A 63 -30.71 32.16 18.83
N LEU A 64 -30.24 32.91 17.82
CA LEU A 64 -30.66 34.30 17.61
C LEU A 64 -32.15 34.43 17.28
N SER A 65 -32.73 33.43 16.60
CA SER A 65 -34.17 33.38 16.30
C SER A 65 -35.01 32.73 17.40
N LEU A 66 -34.42 32.31 18.53
CA LEU A 66 -35.07 31.59 19.63
C LEU A 66 -35.75 30.27 19.20
N GLN A 67 -35.30 29.67 18.10
CA GLN A 67 -35.81 28.42 17.56
C GLN A 67 -35.03 27.23 18.11
N PHE A 68 -35.31 26.86 19.36
CA PHE A 68 -34.57 25.81 20.08
C PHE A 68 -34.62 24.43 19.40
N GLY A 69 -35.70 24.08 18.70
CA GLY A 69 -35.79 22.82 17.95
C GLY A 69 -34.72 22.71 16.86
N LEU A 70 -34.62 23.74 16.01
CA LEU A 70 -33.61 23.81 14.95
C LEU A 70 -32.19 23.90 15.51
N PHE A 71 -32.02 24.53 16.67
CA PHE A 71 -30.73 24.54 17.36
C PHE A 71 -30.27 23.12 17.74
N ILE A 72 -31.16 22.29 18.27
CA ILE A 72 -30.82 20.91 18.66
C ILE A 72 -30.49 20.07 17.42
N GLU A 73 -31.25 20.20 16.32
CA GLU A 73 -30.95 19.51 15.06
C GLU A 73 -29.58 19.92 14.49
N ALA A 74 -29.27 21.23 14.49
CA ALA A 74 -27.98 21.73 14.03
C ALA A 74 -26.82 21.28 14.93
N LEU A 75 -27.05 21.20 16.25
CA LEU A 75 -26.08 20.65 17.21
C LEU A 75 -25.82 19.16 16.95
N GLU A 76 -26.86 18.36 16.70
CA GLU A 76 -26.73 16.95 16.35
C GLU A 76 -25.92 16.77 15.05
N ALA A 77 -26.23 17.57 14.02
CA ALA A 77 -25.49 17.57 12.77
C ALA A 77 -24.01 17.92 13.00
N PHE A 78 -23.73 18.95 13.80
CA PHE A 78 -22.36 19.34 14.15
C PHE A 78 -21.60 18.20 14.84
N VAL A 79 -22.18 17.58 15.86
CA VAL A 79 -21.56 16.46 16.61
C VAL A 79 -21.29 15.27 15.69
N THR A 80 -22.24 14.95 14.81
CA THR A 80 -22.10 13.86 13.83
C THR A 80 -20.92 14.10 12.90
N VAL A 81 -20.80 15.33 12.36
CA VAL A 81 -19.69 15.71 11.49
C VAL A 81 -18.34 15.67 12.23
N GLN A 82 -18.27 16.17 13.48
CA GLN A 82 -17.05 16.07 14.29
C GLN A 82 -16.64 14.62 14.55
N THR A 83 -17.62 13.75 14.80
CA THR A 83 -17.38 12.32 15.00
C THR A 83 -16.82 11.67 13.73
N ALA A 84 -17.36 12.01 12.55
CA ALA A 84 -16.85 11.53 11.27
C ALA A 84 -15.42 12.02 10.98
N ILE A 85 -15.11 13.27 11.31
CA ILE A 85 -13.73 13.82 11.20
C ILE A 85 -12.78 13.02 12.09
N ALA A 86 -13.16 12.77 13.34
CA ALA A 86 -12.36 11.97 14.26
C ALA A 86 -12.12 10.56 13.72
N MET A 87 -13.16 9.88 13.21
CA MET A 87 -13.01 8.56 12.60
C MET A 87 -12.06 8.57 11.40
N LEU A 88 -12.16 9.58 10.52
CA LEU A 88 -11.26 9.71 9.36
C LEU A 88 -9.80 9.94 9.79
N LEU A 89 -9.56 10.78 10.79
CA LEU A 89 -8.22 11.11 11.26
C LEU A 89 -7.56 9.99 12.08
N PHE A 90 -8.33 9.33 12.95
CA PHE A 90 -7.78 8.34 13.90
C PHE A 90 -7.89 6.90 13.42
N LEU A 91 -8.76 6.60 12.44
CA LEU A 91 -8.89 5.27 11.87
C LEU A 91 -8.57 5.28 10.38
N GLY A 92 -9.28 6.10 9.58
CA GLY A 92 -9.16 6.08 8.13
C GLY A 92 -7.73 6.35 7.62
N LEU A 93 -7.11 7.45 8.08
CA LEU A 93 -5.77 7.83 7.67
C LEU A 93 -4.70 6.85 8.16
N PRO A 94 -4.67 6.41 9.45
CA PRO A 94 -3.71 5.40 9.90
C PRO A 94 -3.85 4.06 9.17
N ILE A 95 -5.08 3.60 8.94
CA ILE A 95 -5.33 2.37 8.16
C ILE A 95 -4.75 2.52 6.76
N ALA A 96 -5.02 3.63 6.07
CA ALA A 96 -4.47 3.87 4.74
C ALA A 96 -2.93 3.87 4.74
N LEU A 97 -2.31 4.53 5.73
CA LEU A 97 -0.84 4.62 5.81
C LEU A 97 -0.15 3.30 6.15
N ILE A 98 -0.78 2.46 6.99
CA ILE A 98 -0.22 1.16 7.41
C ILE A 98 -0.53 0.06 6.40
N ALA A 99 -1.73 0.07 5.80
CA ALA A 99 -2.14 -0.97 4.86
C ALA A 99 -1.24 -0.98 3.62
N PHE A 100 -0.81 0.19 3.14
CA PHE A 100 0.04 0.30 1.95
C PHE A 100 1.36 -0.49 2.04
N PRO A 101 2.27 -0.25 3.01
CA PRO A 101 3.51 -1.01 3.11
C PRO A 101 3.24 -2.50 3.35
N VAL A 102 2.15 -2.86 4.03
CA VAL A 102 1.74 -4.27 4.21
C VAL A 102 1.36 -4.92 2.88
N PHE A 103 0.58 -4.24 2.03
CA PHE A 103 0.23 -4.76 0.71
C PHE A 103 1.43 -4.86 -0.22
N VAL A 104 2.33 -3.87 -0.21
CA VAL A 104 3.58 -3.95 -0.98
C VAL A 104 4.43 -5.13 -0.51
N ALA A 105 4.60 -5.31 0.80
CA ALA A 105 5.33 -6.44 1.35
C ALA A 105 4.67 -7.77 0.98
N PHE A 106 3.35 -7.84 1.01
CA PHE A 106 2.59 -9.03 0.64
C PHE A 106 2.78 -9.39 -0.85
N GLU A 107 2.66 -8.42 -1.77
CA GLU A 107 2.90 -8.64 -3.20
C GLU A 107 4.33 -9.13 -3.48
N VAL A 108 5.32 -8.56 -2.80
CA VAL A 108 6.72 -9.01 -2.93
C VAL A 108 6.88 -10.43 -2.38
N VAL A 109 6.29 -10.76 -1.24
CA VAL A 109 6.36 -12.12 -0.66
C VAL A 109 5.65 -13.14 -1.55
N LEU A 110 4.50 -12.80 -2.13
CA LEU A 110 3.82 -13.67 -3.09
C LEU A 110 4.68 -13.89 -4.33
N TRP A 111 5.25 -12.83 -4.88
CA TRP A 111 6.14 -12.95 -6.03
C TRP A 111 7.35 -13.85 -5.73
N ILE A 112 8.00 -13.69 -4.57
CA ILE A 112 9.08 -14.59 -4.14
C ILE A 112 8.55 -16.03 -4.00
N SER A 113 7.39 -16.22 -3.38
CA SER A 113 6.89 -17.57 -3.09
C SER A 113 6.54 -18.34 -4.37
N PHE A 114 5.83 -17.71 -5.31
CA PHE A 114 5.45 -18.36 -6.56
C PHE A 114 6.62 -18.54 -7.53
N ASN A 115 7.55 -17.58 -7.58
CA ASN A 115 8.59 -17.61 -8.60
C ASN A 115 9.92 -18.21 -8.11
N VAL A 116 10.21 -18.13 -6.81
CA VAL A 116 11.47 -18.59 -6.22
C VAL A 116 11.28 -19.90 -5.46
N LEU A 117 10.24 -20.03 -4.61
CA LEU A 117 10.06 -21.23 -3.77
C LEU A 117 9.52 -22.43 -4.55
N GLU A 118 8.57 -22.24 -5.47
CA GLU A 118 8.11 -23.34 -6.35
C GLU A 118 9.27 -23.91 -7.21
N TRP A 119 10.22 -23.06 -7.59
CA TRP A 119 11.42 -23.46 -8.33
C TRP A 119 12.42 -24.25 -7.47
N ILE A 120 12.53 -23.94 -6.17
CA ILE A 120 13.36 -24.67 -5.20
C ILE A 120 12.75 -26.04 -4.88
N VAL A 121 11.43 -26.13 -4.69
CA VAL A 121 10.73 -27.38 -4.31
C VAL A 121 10.49 -28.31 -5.52
N GLY A 122 10.34 -27.76 -6.73
CA GLY A 122 10.12 -28.50 -7.97
C GLY A 122 11.35 -29.16 -8.61
N GLY A 123 12.55 -28.99 -8.04
CA GLY A 123 13.77 -29.67 -8.52
C GLY A 123 15.06 -28.84 -8.54
N GLY A 124 15.09 -27.61 -8.03
CA GLY A 124 16.24 -26.69 -8.07
C GLY A 124 17.00 -26.54 -6.75
N ALA A 125 17.24 -27.61 -5.98
CA ALA A 125 17.83 -27.53 -4.63
C ALA A 125 19.32 -27.14 -4.57
N LEU A 126 20.00 -26.92 -5.70
CA LEU A 126 21.46 -26.74 -5.74
C LEU A 126 21.95 -25.27 -5.73
N LEU A 127 21.05 -24.27 -5.63
CA LEU A 127 21.36 -22.86 -5.97
C LEU A 127 20.90 -21.80 -4.99
N THR A 128 20.72 -22.17 -3.73
CA THR A 128 20.24 -21.25 -2.68
C THR A 128 21.15 -20.04 -2.46
N GLY A 129 22.46 -20.12 -2.73
CA GLY A 129 23.40 -19.01 -2.58
C GLY A 129 23.33 -17.94 -3.69
N PRO A 130 23.50 -18.31 -4.97
CA PRO A 130 23.48 -17.35 -6.08
C PRO A 130 22.12 -16.69 -6.33
N LEU A 131 21.00 -17.41 -6.11
CA LEU A 131 19.66 -16.83 -6.28
C LEU A 131 19.32 -15.81 -5.20
N LEU A 132 19.75 -16.02 -3.94
CA LEU A 132 19.61 -15.02 -2.88
C LEU A 132 20.46 -13.77 -3.18
N GLY A 133 21.64 -13.95 -3.79
CA GLY A 133 22.46 -12.84 -4.29
C GLY A 133 21.81 -12.08 -5.46
N ALA A 134 21.19 -12.80 -6.41
CA ALA A 134 20.46 -12.22 -7.53
C ALA A 134 19.17 -11.51 -7.09
N LEU A 135 18.47 -12.03 -6.08
CA LEU A 135 17.36 -11.34 -5.41
C LEU A 135 17.84 -10.05 -4.74
N GLY A 136 18.99 -10.07 -4.06
CA GLY A 136 19.62 -8.85 -3.54
C GLY A 136 19.93 -7.81 -4.62
N ALA A 137 20.34 -8.24 -5.82
CA ALA A 137 20.62 -7.37 -6.95
C ALA A 137 19.36 -6.88 -7.70
N ALA A 138 18.28 -7.67 -7.73
CA ALA A 138 17.01 -7.32 -8.36
C ALA A 138 16.17 -6.36 -7.49
N VAL A 139 16.36 -6.39 -6.17
CA VAL A 139 15.65 -5.53 -5.20
C VAL A 139 16.33 -4.16 -5.04
N VAL A 140 17.58 -3.99 -5.50
CA VAL A 140 18.30 -2.71 -5.50
C VAL A 140 18.50 -2.22 -6.94
N PRO A 141 17.77 -1.18 -7.39
CA PRO A 141 18.00 -0.58 -8.70
C PRO A 141 19.44 -0.05 -8.79
N GLY A 142 20.28 -0.71 -9.61
CA GLY A 142 21.66 -0.27 -9.88
C GLY A 142 22.79 -1.26 -9.56
N VAL A 143 22.50 -2.44 -8.99
CA VAL A 143 23.57 -3.43 -8.65
C VAL A 143 23.82 -4.46 -9.77
N ALA A 144 23.00 -4.48 -10.82
CA ALA A 144 23.14 -5.41 -11.95
C ALA A 144 24.46 -5.27 -12.75
N GLY A 145 25.30 -4.28 -12.44
CA GLY A 145 26.59 -4.03 -13.11
C GLY A 145 27.85 -4.33 -12.28
N LEU A 146 27.75 -4.94 -11.11
CA LEU A 146 28.89 -5.15 -10.20
C LEU A 146 29.14 -6.60 -9.76
N ALA A 147 28.48 -7.57 -10.40
CA ALA A 147 28.72 -9.00 -10.21
C ALA A 147 29.53 -9.59 -11.38
#